data_AF-A0AAV4R8E4-F1
#
_entry.id   AF-A0AAV4R8E4-F1
#
_cell.length_a   1.000
_cell.length_b   1.000
_cell.length_c   1.000
_cell.angle_alpha   90.00
_cell.angle_beta   90.00
_cell.angle_gamma   90.00
#
_symmetry.space_group_name_H-M   'P 1'
#
loop_
_entity.id
_entity.type
_entity.pdbx_description
1 polymer ?
#
loop_
_entity_poly.entity_id
_entity_poly.type
_entity_poly.pdbx_seq_one_letter_code
_entity_poly.pdbx_strand_id
1 'polypeptide(L)'
;MKRLSALKRLAGARWGCSGQTMLQTYQTFILPLLTYCCEPLVVAGENVLVSLEKIQNQSLRIVAGDVKSTPIDAMRMLTGDKPLRTVIQEKAGHCGKHCEGTRMFFTLE
;
A
#
# COMPACT_ATOMS: atom_id res chain seq x y z
N MET A 1 6.66 -11.33 3.23
CA MET A 1 5.53 -11.40 2.26
C MET A 1 6.03 -11.95 0.93
N LYS A 2 5.48 -13.06 0.41
CA LYS A 2 5.96 -13.72 -0.84
C LYS A 2 5.84 -12.83 -2.10
N ARG A 3 4.97 -11.82 -2.07
CA ARG A 3 4.77 -10.87 -3.18
C ARG A 3 5.89 -9.82 -3.29
N LEU A 4 6.47 -9.37 -2.19
CA LEU A 4 7.64 -8.48 -2.21
C LEU A 4 8.86 -9.15 -2.84
N SER A 5 9.07 -10.44 -2.58
CA SER A 5 10.13 -11.20 -3.25
C SER A 5 9.86 -11.38 -4.74
N ALA A 6 8.60 -11.51 -5.17
CA ALA A 6 8.26 -11.53 -6.59
C ALA A 6 8.55 -10.19 -7.25
N LEU A 7 8.14 -9.07 -6.63
CA LEU A 7 8.45 -7.73 -7.10
C LEU A 7 9.97 -7.49 -7.20
N LYS A 8 10.74 -7.93 -6.18
CA LYS A 8 12.21 -7.85 -6.20
C LYS A 8 12.84 -8.64 -7.34
N ARG A 9 12.27 -9.81 -7.68
CA ARG A 9 12.73 -10.62 -8.83
C ARG A 9 12.41 -9.93 -10.16
N LEU A 10 11.25 -9.30 -10.27
CA LEU A 10 10.88 -8.51 -11.45
C LEU A 10 11.81 -7.29 -11.61
N ALA A 11 12.16 -6.61 -10.52
CA ALA A 11 13.07 -5.46 -10.52
C ALA A 11 14.50 -5.82 -10.96
N GLY A 12 14.96 -7.06 -10.71
CA GLY A 12 16.27 -7.54 -11.13
C GLY A 12 16.35 -8.05 -12.58
N ALA A 13 15.22 -8.16 -13.29
CA ALA A 13 15.20 -8.65 -14.67
C ALA A 13 15.64 -7.53 -15.63
N ARG A 14 16.87 -7.62 -16.16
CA ARG A 14 17.50 -6.64 -17.08
C ARG A 14 16.81 -6.47 -18.46
N TRP A 15 15.59 -6.97 -18.65
CA TRP A 15 14.88 -6.91 -19.93
C TRP A 15 13.58 -6.10 -19.75
N GLY A 16 13.63 -4.81 -20.11
CA GLY A 16 12.44 -4.02 -20.42
C GLY A 16 11.56 -3.54 -19.27
N CYS A 17 12.00 -3.61 -18.00
CA CYS A 17 11.19 -3.06 -16.90
C CYS A 17 11.36 -1.54 -16.79
N SER A 18 10.48 -0.79 -17.45
CA SER A 18 10.35 0.66 -17.22
C SER A 18 9.87 0.93 -15.80
N GLY A 19 10.36 1.99 -15.15
CA GLY A 19 9.91 2.41 -13.82
C GLY A 19 8.39 2.60 -13.75
N GLN A 20 7.77 3.06 -14.85
CA GLN A 20 6.31 3.19 -14.95
C GLN A 20 5.60 1.83 -14.92
N THR A 21 6.13 0.82 -15.61
CA THR A 21 5.58 -0.54 -15.58
C THR A 21 5.70 -1.15 -14.19
N MET A 22 6.80 -0.88 -13.49
CA MET A 22 6.99 -1.36 -12.13
C MET A 22 6.04 -0.66 -11.14
N LEU A 23 5.79 0.63 -11.34
CA LEU A 23 4.78 1.39 -10.59
C LEU A 23 3.37 0.84 -10.84
N GLN A 24 3.00 0.61 -12.10
CA GLN A 24 1.72 -0.02 -12.45
C GLN A 24 1.58 -1.41 -11.83
N THR A 25 2.66 -2.20 -11.80
CA THR A 25 2.68 -3.51 -11.16
C THR A 25 2.44 -3.39 -9.64
N TYR A 26 3.05 -2.40 -8.99
CA TYR A 26 2.79 -2.13 -7.57
C TYR A 26 1.32 -1.76 -7.31
N GLN A 27 0.77 -0.84 -8.10
CA GLN A 27 -0.63 -0.39 -7.98
C GLN A 27 -1.64 -1.51 -8.24
N THR A 28 -1.35 -2.43 -9.16
CA THR A 28 -2.28 -3.52 -9.53
C THR A 28 -2.14 -4.75 -8.64
N PHE A 29 -0.95 -5.04 -8.11
CA PHE A 29 -0.68 -6.30 -7.41
C PHE A 29 -0.54 -6.18 -5.89
N ILE A 30 0.05 -5.09 -5.40
CA ILE A 30 0.37 -4.92 -3.97
C ILE A 30 -0.64 -3.99 -3.29
N LEU A 31 -0.96 -2.85 -3.91
CA LEU A 31 -1.90 -1.87 -3.39
C LEU A 31 -3.29 -2.45 -3.04
N PRO A 32 -3.94 -3.30 -3.87
CA PRO A 32 -5.24 -3.86 -3.51
C PRO A 32 -5.19 -4.76 -2.27
N LEU A 33 -4.04 -5.39 -1.97
CA LEU A 33 -3.89 -6.23 -0.79
C LEU A 33 -3.73 -5.43 0.49
N LEU A 34 -3.03 -4.30 0.40
CA LEU A 34 -2.90 -3.36 1.50
C LEU A 34 -4.23 -2.66 1.81
N THR A 35 -5.13 -2.61 0.82
CA THR A 35 -6.40 -1.88 0.89
C THR A 35 -7.65 -2.77 0.90
N TYR A 36 -7.49 -4.10 0.95
CA TYR A 36 -8.63 -5.03 0.92
C TYR A 36 -9.50 -4.96 2.18
N CYS A 37 -8.91 -4.74 3.35
CA CYS A 37 -9.62 -4.68 4.64
C CYS A 37 -9.66 -3.26 5.22
N CYS A 38 -9.99 -2.25 4.42
CA CYS A 38 -9.90 -0.84 4.85
C CYS A 38 -10.76 -0.52 6.09
N GLU A 39 -11.95 -1.09 6.22
CA GLU A 39 -12.88 -0.80 7.32
C GLU A 39 -12.31 -1.21 8.70
N PRO A 40 -11.90 -2.47 8.94
CA PRO A 40 -11.28 -2.83 10.21
C PRO A 40 -9.92 -2.16 10.39
N LEU A 41 -9.23 -1.77 9.31
CA LEU A 41 -7.96 -1.04 9.38
C LEU A 41 -8.12 0.40 9.91
N VAL A 42 -9.29 1.03 9.76
CA VAL A 42 -9.55 2.36 10.35
C VAL A 42 -9.52 2.31 11.88
N VAL A 43 -9.98 1.20 12.47
CA VAL A 43 -10.05 0.99 13.93
C VAL A 43 -8.85 0.20 14.45
N ALA A 44 -8.01 -0.32 13.56
CA ALA A 44 -6.85 -1.13 13.93
C ALA A 44 -5.82 -0.31 14.74
N GLY A 45 -5.12 -1.00 15.64
CA GLY A 45 -4.07 -0.40 16.46
C GLY A 45 -2.89 0.10 15.63
N GLU A 46 -2.23 1.15 16.14
CA GLU A 46 -1.11 1.84 15.49
C GLU A 46 0.03 0.90 15.04
N ASN A 47 0.29 -0.16 15.82
CA ASN A 47 1.31 -1.15 15.51
C ASN A 47 1.07 -1.84 14.15
N VAL A 48 -0.20 -2.11 13.82
CA VAL A 48 -0.58 -2.75 12.56
C VAL A 48 -0.38 -1.75 11.40
N LEU A 49 -0.79 -0.50 11.57
CA LEU A 49 -0.62 0.56 10.57
C LEU A 49 0.86 0.81 10.27
N VAL A 50 1.71 0.90 11.30
CA VAL A 50 3.17 1.05 11.15
C VAL A 50 3.78 -0.13 10.39
N SER A 51 3.30 -1.35 10.66
CA SER A 51 3.78 -2.53 9.93
C SER A 51 3.41 -2.50 8.44
N LEU A 52 2.21 -2.02 8.11
CA LEU A 52 1.75 -1.87 6.73
C LEU A 52 2.48 -0.74 6.00
N GLU A 53 2.75 0.38 6.67
CA GLU A 53 3.56 1.47 6.13
C GLU A 53 4.99 1.00 5.82
N LYS A 54 5.60 0.17 6.67
CA LYS A 54 6.90 -0.45 6.39
C LYS A 54 6.86 -1.30 5.11
N ILE A 55 5.78 -2.06 4.90
CA ILE A 55 5.60 -2.86 3.67
C ILE A 55 5.46 -1.95 2.45
N GLN A 56 4.64 -0.90 2.53
CA GLN A 56 4.48 0.08 1.45
C GLN A 56 5.83 0.72 1.09
N ASN A 57 6.54 1.24 2.09
CA ASN A 57 7.83 1.90 1.90
C ASN A 57 8.87 0.94 1.31
N GLN A 58 8.85 -0.34 1.73
CA GLN A 58 9.73 -1.35 1.15
C GLN A 58 9.40 -1.64 -0.32
N SER A 59 8.12 -1.73 -0.68
CA SER A 59 7.73 -1.88 -2.08
C SER A 59 8.13 -0.68 -2.94
N LEU A 60 7.92 0.55 -2.45
CA LEU A 60 8.30 1.76 -3.19
C LEU A 60 9.81 1.81 -3.48
N ARG A 61 10.65 1.40 -2.52
CA ARG A 61 12.10 1.30 -2.76
C ARG A 61 12.44 0.32 -3.87
N ILE A 62 11.74 -0.82 -3.92
CA ILE A 62 11.96 -1.81 -4.99
C ILE A 62 11.51 -1.24 -6.34
N VAL A 63 10.39 -0.51 -6.37
CA VAL A 63 9.84 0.09 -7.60
C VAL A 63 10.72 1.20 -8.14
N ALA A 64 11.13 2.13 -7.28
CA ALA A 64 11.96 3.26 -7.64
C ALA A 64 13.43 2.87 -7.86
N GLY A 65 13.86 1.71 -7.36
CA GLY A 65 15.27 1.31 -7.35
C GLY A 65 16.09 2.07 -6.30
N ASP A 66 15.44 2.65 -5.29
CA ASP A 66 16.05 3.53 -4.30
C ASP A 66 16.83 2.78 -3.21
N VAL A 67 17.91 3.41 -2.75
CA VAL A 67 18.69 2.97 -1.60
C VAL A 67 17.91 3.13 -0.29
N LYS A 68 18.27 2.39 0.76
CA LYS A 68 17.58 2.46 2.07
C LYS A 68 17.68 3.82 2.77
N SER A 69 18.69 4.62 2.43
CA SER A 69 18.91 5.96 3.00
C SER A 69 17.99 7.03 2.43
N THR A 70 17.33 6.80 1.30
CA THR A 70 16.43 7.79 0.69
C THR A 70 15.27 8.11 1.64
N PRO A 71 14.97 9.39 1.91
CA PRO A 71 13.82 9.79 2.72
C PRO A 71 12.51 9.36 2.06
N ILE A 72 11.52 8.99 2.88
CA ILE A 72 10.25 8.42 2.42
C ILE A 72 9.45 9.45 1.59
N ASP A 73 9.50 10.72 1.97
CA ASP A 73 8.73 11.78 1.31
C ASP A 73 9.20 12.03 -0.12
N ALA A 74 10.52 12.06 -0.35
CA ALA A 74 11.08 12.19 -1.70
C ALA A 74 10.63 11.04 -2.61
N MET A 75 10.64 9.82 -2.08
CA MET A 75 10.24 8.62 -2.81
C MET A 75 8.75 8.61 -3.16
N ARG A 76 7.90 9.10 -2.25
CA ARG A 76 6.47 9.29 -2.51
C ARG A 76 6.21 10.36 -3.58
N MET A 77 6.95 11.46 -3.55
CA MET A 77 6.87 12.51 -4.58
C MET A 77 7.27 11.99 -5.97
N LEU A 78 8.34 11.20 -6.06
CA LEU A 78 8.79 10.58 -7.31
C LEU A 78 7.76 9.60 -7.88
N THR A 79 7.09 8.86 -7.00
CA THR A 79 6.16 7.79 -7.39
C THR A 79 4.73 8.32 -7.59
N GLY A 80 4.39 9.49 -7.02
CA GLY A 80 3.04 10.03 -7.00
C GLY A 80 2.09 9.29 -6.05
N ASP A 81 2.63 8.51 -5.11
CA ASP A 81 1.84 7.69 -4.19
C ASP A 81 1.47 8.45 -2.91
N LYS A 82 0.24 8.22 -2.44
CA LYS A 82 -0.30 8.77 -1.19
C LYS A 82 0.16 7.96 0.03
N PRO A 83 0.18 8.56 1.24
CA PRO A 83 0.39 7.81 2.48
C PRO A 83 -0.71 6.76 2.68
N LEU A 84 -0.35 5.57 3.16
CA LEU A 84 -1.29 4.46 3.32
C LEU A 84 -2.52 4.83 4.15
N ARG A 85 -2.34 5.56 5.25
CA ARG A 85 -3.44 5.99 6.14
C ARG A 85 -4.48 6.79 5.38
N THR A 86 -4.04 7.73 4.54
CA THR A 86 -4.91 8.56 3.72
C THR A 86 -5.69 7.71 2.73
N VAL A 87 -5.03 6.72 2.12
CA VAL A 87 -5.67 5.76 1.19
C VAL A 87 -6.71 4.90 1.89
N ILE A 88 -6.42 4.40 3.11
CA ILE A 88 -7.35 3.59 3.91
C ILE A 88 -8.59 4.42 4.26
N GLN A 89 -8.40 5.66 4.72
CA GLN A 89 -9.50 6.54 5.11
C GLN A 89 -10.38 6.94 3.90
N GLU A 90 -9.76 7.24 2.76
CA GLU A 90 -10.46 7.53 1.50
C GLU A 90 -11.31 6.34 1.03
N LYS A 91 -10.75 5.12 1.09
CA LYS A 91 -11.44 3.88 0.68
C LYS A 91 -12.53 3.45 1.65
N ALA A 92 -12.30 3.55 2.96
CA ALA A 92 -13.32 3.27 3.96
C ALA A 92 -14.50 4.26 3.85
N GLY A 93 -14.23 5.53 3.57
CA GLY A 93 -15.25 6.54 3.31
C GLY A 93 -16.05 6.31 2.02
N HIS A 94 -15.45 5.70 1.00
CA HIS A 94 -16.15 5.31 -0.23
C HIS A 94 -17.07 4.09 0.00
N CYS A 95 -16.59 3.06 0.71
CA CYS A 95 -17.39 1.87 1.01
C CYS A 95 -18.56 2.16 1.96
N GLY A 96 -18.38 3.08 2.92
CA GLY A 96 -19.45 3.52 3.84
C GLY A 96 -20.69 4.10 3.14
N LYS A 97 -20.55 4.62 1.91
CA LYS A 97 -21.68 5.11 1.10
C LYS A 97 -22.40 4.01 0.32
N HIS A 98 -21.78 2.83 0.18
CA HIS A 98 -22.37 1.67 -0.48
C HIS A 98 -23.00 0.68 0.52
N CYS A 99 -22.58 0.74 1.79
CA CYS A 99 -22.91 -0.23 2.83
C CYS A 99 -23.65 0.43 4.03
N GLU A 100 -24.70 1.24 3.78
CA GLU A 100 -25.55 1.78 4.86
C GLU A 100 -26.28 0.69 5.69
N GLY A 101 -26.14 -0.60 5.34
CA GLY A 101 -26.79 -1.72 6.03
C GLY A 101 -25.97 -2.45 7.12
N THR A 102 -24.68 -2.17 7.32
CA THR A 102 -23.82 -3.06 8.16
C THR A 102 -23.11 -2.37 9.32
N ARG A 103 -23.56 -1.17 9.72
CA ARG A 103 -23.02 -0.44 10.89
C ARG A 103 -23.47 -1.02 12.25
N MET A 104 -23.73 -2.33 12.34
CA MET A 104 -24.27 -2.95 13.55
C MET A 104 -23.42 -4.10 14.12
N PHE A 105 -22.27 -4.46 13.53
CA PHE A 105 -21.58 -5.71 13.92
C PHE A 105 -20.18 -5.58 14.57
N PHE A 106 -19.66 -4.38 14.84
CA PHE A 106 -18.31 -4.23 15.44
C PHE A 106 -18.23 -3.31 16.66
N THR A 107 -19.33 -3.13 17.41
CA THR A 107 -19.25 -2.74 18.82
C THR A 107 -19.66 -3.95 19.65
N LEU A 108 -18.68 -4.74 20.08
CA LEU A 108 -18.83 -5.66 21.20
C LEU A 108 -17.86 -5.20 22.29
N GLU A 109 -18.45 -5.10 23.48
CA GLU A 109 -17.89 -4.79 24.80
C GLU A 109 -16.62 -5.58 25.15
#